data_AF-A0A3D3MQH8-F1
#
_entry.id   AF-A0A3D3MQH8-F1
#
_cell.length_a   1.000
_cell.length_b   1.000
_cell.length_c   1.000
_cell.angle_alpha   90.00
_cell.angle_beta   90.00
_cell.angle_gamma   90.00
#
_symmetry.space_group_name_H-M   'P 1'
#
loop_
_entity.id
_entity.type
_entity.pdbx_description
1 polymer ?
#
loop_
_entity_poly.entity_id
_entity_poly.type
_entity_poly.pdbx_seq_one_letter_code
_entity_poly.pdbx_strand_id
1 'polypeptide(L)'
;MDIDNSFDFNQFANSLQKARSYAASFKYKCCCPECNEAAIKSHLLQRHPVLEALTGDKNELLQFEDNWEDARSGRWDLYTEKTRGINDAMQYRLFCGKHDSLLFKDLESRNSIPESKRDCLLLAYRAACSVRHQEERRMHLYESKIEYDPNEFNDAWLKNSLAFIRRMEAVIDNLWKALGGADNSYFFRMIALPYIPVAASDCIVDEEDYQQYIMDDDYRIPLNCYFVNLIPDNERLLLLLGCDTRYDRNGEYKSIVTNFPANCDLPYQFFVETLWGILLKCHNWCGSPKLAEDPKWKEFFDDYERMKVNDIMKYL
;
A
#
# COMPACT_ATOMS: atom_id res chain seq x y z
N MET A 1 19.49 12.96 -14.19
CA MET A 1 18.92 13.88 -15.18
C MET A 1 19.31 15.27 -14.71
N ASP A 2 20.13 16.00 -15.47
CA ASP A 2 20.53 17.35 -15.07
C ASP A 2 19.29 18.25 -15.18
N ILE A 3 18.75 18.66 -14.03
CA ILE A 3 17.66 19.62 -13.95
C ILE A 3 18.21 20.94 -14.50
N ASP A 4 17.68 21.38 -15.64
CA ASP A 4 18.08 22.65 -16.25
C ASP A 4 17.87 23.80 -15.26
N ASN A 5 18.77 24.79 -15.29
CA ASN A 5 18.71 26.01 -14.49
C ASN A 5 17.45 26.86 -14.73
N SER A 6 16.57 26.44 -15.65
CA SER A 6 15.28 27.03 -15.94
C SER A 6 14.12 26.49 -15.09
N PHE A 7 14.32 25.42 -14.30
CA PHE A 7 13.26 24.81 -13.48
C PHE A 7 12.93 25.67 -12.25
N ASP A 8 11.72 26.24 -12.19
CA ASP A 8 11.24 27.00 -11.04
C ASP A 8 10.63 26.08 -9.97
N PHE A 9 11.47 25.72 -8.99
CA PHE A 9 11.10 24.92 -7.83
C PHE A 9 9.94 25.51 -7.00
N ASN A 10 9.83 26.85 -6.92
CA ASN A 10 8.76 27.48 -6.16
C ASN A 10 7.42 27.36 -6.88
N GLN A 11 7.42 27.56 -8.20
CA GLN A 11 6.24 27.35 -9.03
C GLN A 11 5.77 25.89 -8.94
N PHE A 12 6.69 24.93 -9.11
CA PHE A 12 6.41 23.51 -9.00
C PHE A 12 5.81 23.12 -7.64
N ALA A 13 6.46 23.52 -6.53
CA ALA A 13 5.98 23.21 -5.18
C ALA A 13 4.57 23.80 -4.90
N ASN A 14 4.30 25.00 -5.39
CA ASN A 14 3.00 25.64 -5.22
C ASN A 14 1.89 24.96 -6.03
N SER A 15 2.17 24.57 -7.29
CA SER A 15 1.23 23.80 -8.12
C SER A 15 0.92 22.45 -7.47
N LEU A 16 1.94 21.74 -6.96
CA LEU A 16 1.77 20.46 -6.29
C LEU A 16 0.98 20.57 -4.96
N GLN A 17 1.16 21.65 -4.20
CA GLN A 17 0.38 21.91 -2.98
C GLN A 17 -1.11 22.13 -3.28
N LYS A 18 -1.42 22.85 -4.35
CA LYS A 18 -2.82 23.04 -4.81
C LYS A 18 -3.43 21.73 -5.28
N ALA A 19 -2.69 20.97 -6.08
CA ALA A 19 -3.08 19.63 -6.54
C ALA A 19 -3.43 18.69 -5.38
N ARG A 20 -2.61 18.68 -4.32
CA ARG A 20 -2.88 17.91 -3.09
C ARG A 20 -4.14 18.39 -2.37
N SER A 21 -4.32 19.70 -2.25
CA SER A 21 -5.50 20.28 -1.59
C SER A 21 -6.78 19.90 -2.33
N TYR A 22 -6.73 19.90 -3.67
CA TYR A 22 -7.78 19.41 -4.54
C TYR A 22 -8.05 17.91 -4.33
N ALA A 23 -7.03 17.05 -4.48
CA ALA A 23 -7.14 15.61 -4.27
C ALA A 23 -7.63 15.22 -2.87
N ALA A 24 -7.28 16.00 -1.83
CA ALA A 24 -7.74 15.81 -0.46
C ALA A 24 -9.19 16.26 -0.23
N SER A 25 -9.71 17.16 -1.06
CA SER A 25 -11.09 17.63 -0.99
C SER A 25 -12.09 16.63 -1.58
N PHE A 26 -11.62 15.66 -2.37
CA PHE A 26 -12.48 14.64 -2.96
C PHE A 26 -13.20 13.81 -1.89
N LYS A 27 -14.49 13.62 -2.14
CA LYS A 27 -15.35 12.73 -1.36
C LYS A 27 -15.31 11.35 -1.98
N TYR A 28 -14.31 10.57 -1.57
CA TYR A 28 -14.17 9.18 -1.95
C TYR A 28 -15.39 8.36 -1.51
N LYS A 29 -15.83 7.44 -2.36
CA LYS A 29 -16.92 6.50 -2.06
C LYS A 29 -16.38 5.28 -1.32
N CYS A 30 -17.26 4.64 -0.57
CA CYS A 30 -16.96 3.36 0.06
C CYS A 30 -16.52 2.31 -0.98
N CYS A 31 -15.46 1.56 -0.69
CA CYS A 31 -14.98 0.45 -1.54
C CYS A 31 -15.83 -0.83 -1.43
N CYS A 32 -16.89 -0.83 -0.61
CA CYS A 32 -17.83 -1.94 -0.56
C CYS A 32 -18.68 -1.93 -1.84
N PRO A 33 -18.76 -3.05 -2.59
CA PRO A 33 -19.53 -3.11 -3.83
C PRO A 33 -20.97 -2.59 -3.64
N GLU A 34 -21.46 -1.84 -4.61
CA GLU A 34 -22.80 -1.22 -4.62
C GLU A 34 -23.04 -0.15 -3.52
N CYS A 35 -22.04 0.19 -2.69
CA CYS A 35 -22.16 1.23 -1.69
C CYS A 35 -21.79 2.62 -2.24
N ASN A 36 -22.70 3.59 -2.14
CA ASN A 36 -22.45 4.98 -2.58
C ASN A 36 -22.20 5.95 -1.42
N GLU A 37 -22.12 5.46 -0.18
CA GLU A 37 -21.85 6.28 0.99
C GLU A 37 -20.42 6.82 1.00
N ALA A 38 -20.22 7.98 1.64
CA ALA A 38 -18.91 8.59 1.76
C ALA A 38 -17.97 7.74 2.62
N ALA A 39 -16.73 7.56 2.14
CA ALA A 39 -15.70 6.86 2.87
C ALA A 39 -15.11 7.72 4.00
N ILE A 40 -14.92 7.08 5.15
CA ILE A 40 -14.19 7.59 6.30
C ILE A 40 -12.76 7.07 6.26
N LYS A 41 -11.90 7.62 7.11
CA LYS A 41 -10.56 7.08 7.30
C LYS A 41 -10.65 5.73 8.02
N SER A 42 -10.15 4.69 7.35
CA SER A 42 -10.11 3.30 7.79
C SER A 42 -8.66 2.90 7.99
N HIS A 43 -8.31 2.33 9.15
CA HIS A 43 -6.99 1.75 9.37
C HIS A 43 -6.80 0.49 8.50
N LEU A 44 -5.60 0.33 7.94
CA LEU A 44 -5.26 -0.85 7.13
C LEU A 44 -5.04 -2.10 8.00
N LEU A 45 -4.42 -1.92 9.16
CA LEU A 45 -4.17 -2.96 10.15
C LEU A 45 -4.90 -2.64 11.45
N GLN A 46 -5.10 -3.65 12.28
CA GLN A 46 -5.74 -3.47 13.59
C GLN A 46 -4.96 -2.46 14.43
N ARG A 47 -5.67 -1.51 15.05
CA ARG A 47 -4.99 -0.54 15.92
C ARG A 47 -4.40 -1.21 17.16
N HIS A 48 -5.18 -2.11 17.76
CA HIS A 48 -4.78 -2.98 18.86
C HIS A 48 -4.98 -4.44 18.44
N PRO A 49 -4.03 -5.37 18.66
CA PRO A 49 -2.72 -5.16 19.27
C PRO A 49 -1.62 -4.73 18.27
N VAL A 50 -1.91 -4.71 16.96
CA VAL A 50 -0.87 -4.69 15.92
C VAL A 50 -0.11 -3.36 15.85
N LEU A 51 -0.79 -2.23 15.64
CA LEU A 51 -0.10 -0.94 15.52
C LEU A 51 0.46 -0.46 16.87
N GLU A 52 -0.24 -0.72 17.97
CA GLU A 52 0.19 -0.36 19.32
C GLU A 52 1.50 -1.06 19.73
N ALA A 53 1.77 -2.27 19.24
CA ALA A 53 3.03 -2.96 19.49
C ALA A 53 4.27 -2.17 19.00
N LEU A 54 4.09 -1.21 18.09
CA LEU A 54 5.18 -0.44 17.49
C LEU A 54 5.40 0.93 18.14
N THR A 55 4.41 1.47 18.86
CA THR A 55 4.41 2.89 19.25
C THR A 55 5.36 3.25 20.39
N GLY A 56 5.75 2.26 21.19
CA GLY A 56 6.43 2.50 22.46
C GLY A 56 5.65 3.49 23.35
N ASP A 57 6.37 4.31 24.11
CA ASP A 57 5.77 5.20 25.13
C ASP A 57 5.07 6.45 24.55
N LYS A 58 5.29 6.78 23.28
CA LYS A 58 4.84 8.06 22.68
C LYS A 58 3.52 7.96 21.91
N ASN A 59 2.96 6.75 21.73
CA ASN A 59 1.77 6.52 20.89
C ASN A 59 1.95 7.01 19.44
N GLU A 60 3.18 6.92 18.93
CA GLU A 60 3.63 7.46 17.66
C GLU A 60 4.30 6.38 16.80
N LEU A 61 4.14 6.48 15.49
CA LEU A 61 4.71 5.58 14.49
C LEU A 61 5.53 6.37 13.48
N LEU A 62 6.61 5.77 13.00
CA LEU A 62 7.35 6.24 11.84
C LEU A 62 6.61 5.79 10.59
N GLN A 63 6.21 6.73 9.73
CA GLN A 63 5.57 6.43 8.45
C GLN A 63 6.25 7.22 7.34
N PHE A 64 6.49 6.55 6.22
CA PHE A 64 7.10 7.15 5.05
C PHE A 64 6.04 7.88 4.23
N GLU A 65 6.28 9.17 3.99
CA GLU A 65 5.38 10.01 3.22
C GLU A 65 6.14 10.89 2.24
N ASP A 66 5.53 11.07 1.08
CA ASP A 66 5.69 12.20 0.17
C ASP A 66 6.10 13.52 0.87
N ASN A 67 7.38 13.91 0.75
CA ASN A 67 7.96 15.11 1.35
C ASN A 67 8.20 16.23 0.34
N TRP A 68 7.28 17.19 0.31
CA TRP A 68 7.31 18.27 -0.69
C TRP A 68 7.71 19.63 -0.11
N GLU A 69 7.95 19.73 1.20
CA GLU A 69 8.47 20.97 1.79
C GLU A 69 9.92 21.20 1.35
N ASP A 70 10.70 20.11 1.19
CA ASP A 70 12.08 20.15 0.70
C ASP A 70 12.19 20.45 -0.80
N ALA A 71 11.15 20.18 -1.61
CA ALA A 71 11.12 20.58 -3.01
C ALA A 71 11.33 22.10 -3.19
N ARG A 72 10.89 22.94 -2.24
CA ARG A 72 11.15 24.40 -2.26
C ARG A 72 12.63 24.76 -2.01
N SER A 73 13.36 23.88 -1.34
CA SER A 73 14.78 24.05 -1.00
C SER A 73 15.73 23.59 -2.11
N GLY A 74 15.21 23.07 -3.23
CA GLY A 74 16.01 22.45 -4.28
C GLY A 74 16.52 21.05 -3.92
N ARG A 75 16.19 20.54 -2.72
CA ARG A 75 16.41 19.15 -2.34
C ARG A 75 15.25 18.30 -2.85
N TRP A 76 15.58 17.25 -3.58
CA TRP A 76 14.62 16.32 -4.17
C TRP A 76 14.37 15.15 -3.22
N ASP A 77 14.28 15.44 -1.92
CA ASP A 77 14.03 14.46 -0.87
C ASP A 77 12.54 14.14 -0.88
N LEU A 78 12.11 13.40 -1.91
CA LEU A 78 10.70 13.21 -2.25
C LEU A 78 9.93 12.36 -1.23
N TYR A 79 10.63 11.72 -0.30
CA TYR A 79 10.04 10.84 0.70
C TYR A 79 10.72 11.10 2.04
N THR A 80 9.96 11.52 3.05
CA THR A 80 10.49 11.72 4.40
C THR A 80 9.81 10.80 5.39
N GLU A 81 10.58 10.43 6.39
CA GLU A 81 10.07 9.82 7.59
C GLU A 81 9.27 10.85 8.39
N LYS A 82 7.98 10.59 8.60
CA LYS A 82 7.13 11.41 9.46
C LYS A 82 6.65 10.61 10.64
N THR A 83 6.76 11.22 11.81
CA THR A 83 6.11 10.72 13.00
C THR A 83 4.61 11.00 12.94
N ARG A 84 3.79 9.97 13.05
CA ARG A 84 2.33 10.05 13.08
C ARG A 84 1.80 9.44 14.37
N GLY A 85 0.81 10.09 14.99
CA GLY A 85 0.08 9.47 16.09
C GLY A 85 -0.60 8.17 15.61
N ILE A 86 -0.75 7.18 16.48
CA ILE A 86 -1.36 5.88 16.15
C ILE A 86 -2.75 6.00 15.50
N ASN A 87 -3.53 7.01 15.91
CA ASN A 87 -4.86 7.26 15.33
C ASN A 87 -4.79 7.78 13.90
N ASP A 88 -3.64 8.31 13.47
CA ASP A 88 -3.46 8.93 12.18
C ASP A 88 -2.59 8.15 11.19
N ALA A 89 -1.86 7.14 11.66
CA ALA A 89 -1.01 6.29 10.85
C ALA A 89 -1.81 5.24 10.09
N MET A 90 -1.28 4.78 8.94
CA MET A 90 -1.78 3.62 8.19
C MET A 90 -3.29 3.65 7.91
N GLN A 91 -3.82 4.82 7.53
CA GLN A 91 -5.25 5.02 7.27
C GLN A 91 -5.52 5.64 5.90
N TYR A 92 -6.61 5.21 5.26
CA TYR A 92 -7.08 5.73 3.98
C TYR A 92 -8.59 5.89 3.96
N ARG A 93 -9.13 6.69 3.04
CA ARG A 93 -10.58 6.83 2.89
C ARG A 93 -11.17 5.64 2.13
N LEU A 94 -11.38 4.52 2.83
CA LEU A 94 -11.76 3.24 2.19
C LEU A 94 -13.23 2.88 2.36
N PHE A 95 -13.73 2.85 3.58
CA PHE A 95 -15.09 2.35 3.86
C PHE A 95 -15.96 3.44 4.47
N CYS A 96 -17.28 3.37 4.28
CA CYS A 96 -18.20 4.19 5.07
C CYS A 96 -18.25 3.64 6.51
N GLY A 97 -18.67 4.47 7.48
CA GLY A 97 -18.66 4.06 8.89
C GLY A 97 -19.44 2.77 9.19
N LYS A 98 -20.51 2.50 8.43
CA LYS A 98 -21.28 1.24 8.53
C LYS A 98 -20.45 0.03 8.11
N HIS A 99 -19.84 0.06 6.93
CA HIS A 99 -19.06 -1.08 6.42
C HIS A 99 -17.76 -1.27 7.18
N ASP A 100 -17.10 -0.18 7.57
CA ASP A 100 -15.91 -0.24 8.41
C ASP A 100 -16.22 -0.98 9.73
N SER A 101 -17.28 -0.55 10.42
CA SER A 101 -17.70 -1.18 11.67
C SER A 101 -18.16 -2.62 11.45
N LEU A 102 -19.05 -2.90 10.49
CA LEU A 102 -19.64 -4.24 10.35
C LEU A 102 -18.64 -5.29 9.86
N LEU A 103 -17.75 -4.94 8.93
CA LEU A 103 -16.82 -5.91 8.34
C LEU A 103 -15.67 -6.24 9.29
N PHE A 104 -15.18 -5.25 10.02
CA PHE A 104 -13.94 -5.37 10.76
C PHE A 104 -14.11 -5.39 12.27
N LYS A 105 -15.31 -5.19 12.82
CA LYS A 105 -15.55 -5.23 14.29
C LYS A 105 -14.97 -6.46 14.95
N ASP A 106 -15.18 -7.66 14.39
CA ASP A 106 -14.67 -8.88 15.01
C ASP A 106 -13.14 -8.96 14.93
N LEU A 107 -12.52 -8.42 13.88
CA LEU A 107 -11.07 -8.27 13.78
C LEU A 107 -10.55 -7.26 14.81
N GLU A 108 -11.04 -6.02 14.78
CA GLU A 108 -10.59 -4.92 15.65
C GLU A 108 -10.87 -5.12 17.14
N SER A 109 -11.87 -5.93 17.50
CA SER A 109 -12.24 -6.16 18.92
C SER A 109 -11.42 -7.26 19.61
N ARG A 110 -10.65 -8.05 18.85
CA ARG A 110 -9.86 -9.15 19.41
C ARG A 110 -8.48 -8.68 19.84
N ASN A 111 -8.04 -9.15 21.00
CA ASN A 111 -6.64 -9.06 21.46
C ASN A 111 -5.75 -10.19 20.89
N SER A 112 -6.04 -10.64 19.67
CA SER A 112 -5.31 -11.73 19.02
C SER A 112 -4.94 -11.34 17.59
N ILE A 113 -3.94 -12.03 17.07
CA ILE A 113 -3.49 -11.85 15.70
C ILE A 113 -4.52 -12.40 14.71
N PRO A 114 -4.62 -11.81 13.51
CA PRO A 114 -5.40 -12.33 12.38
C PRO A 114 -4.91 -13.72 11.95
N GLU A 115 -5.71 -14.76 12.16
CA GLU A 115 -5.30 -16.14 11.84
C GLU A 115 -6.35 -16.92 11.03
N SER A 116 -7.62 -16.56 11.15
CA SER A 116 -8.66 -17.28 10.41
C SER A 116 -8.61 -16.92 8.93
N LYS A 117 -9.09 -17.82 8.07
CA LYS A 117 -9.23 -17.54 6.63
C LYS A 117 -10.03 -16.26 6.37
N ARG A 118 -11.06 -15.99 7.18
CA ARG A 118 -11.85 -14.75 7.09
C ARG A 118 -11.00 -13.52 7.42
N ASP A 119 -10.14 -13.61 8.43
CA ASP A 119 -9.25 -12.51 8.81
C ASP A 119 -8.26 -12.20 7.70
N CYS A 120 -7.65 -13.24 7.12
CA CYS A 120 -6.75 -13.09 5.97
C CYS A 120 -7.45 -12.44 4.77
N LEU A 121 -8.70 -12.84 4.47
CA LEU A 121 -9.51 -12.22 3.43
C LEU A 121 -9.84 -10.75 3.73
N LEU A 122 -10.16 -10.41 4.98
CA LEU A 122 -10.44 -9.02 5.39
C LEU A 122 -9.20 -8.14 5.23
N LEU A 123 -8.02 -8.63 5.59
CA LEU A 123 -6.75 -7.92 5.40
C LEU A 123 -6.42 -7.74 3.91
N ALA A 124 -6.55 -8.80 3.11
CA ALA A 124 -6.39 -8.72 1.66
C ALA A 124 -7.37 -7.72 1.02
N TYR A 125 -8.62 -7.70 1.51
CA TYR A 125 -9.65 -6.77 1.07
C TYR A 125 -9.29 -5.31 1.38
N ARG A 126 -8.82 -5.00 2.60
CA ARG A 126 -8.31 -3.66 2.94
C ARG A 126 -7.13 -3.25 2.06
N ALA A 127 -6.17 -4.16 1.85
CA ALA A 127 -4.99 -3.92 1.04
C ALA A 127 -5.33 -3.63 -0.44
N ALA A 128 -6.23 -4.41 -1.05
CA ALA A 128 -6.67 -4.17 -2.42
C ALA A 128 -7.41 -2.82 -2.55
N CYS A 129 -8.28 -2.51 -1.59
CA CYS A 129 -9.00 -1.23 -1.54
C CYS A 129 -8.04 -0.04 -1.42
N SER A 130 -6.97 -0.17 -0.62
CA SER A 130 -5.98 0.89 -0.43
C SER A 130 -5.15 1.14 -1.68
N VAL A 131 -4.74 0.11 -2.41
CA VAL A 131 -4.02 0.25 -3.68
C VAL A 131 -4.88 0.93 -4.75
N ARG A 132 -6.15 0.51 -4.89
CA ARG A 132 -7.11 1.17 -5.79
C ARG A 132 -7.34 2.64 -5.41
N HIS A 133 -7.51 2.93 -4.13
CA HIS A 133 -7.67 4.31 -3.62
C HIS A 133 -6.44 5.18 -3.87
N GLN A 134 -5.23 4.63 -3.71
CA GLN A 134 -3.99 5.35 -4.00
C GLN A 134 -3.90 5.72 -5.48
N GLU A 135 -4.30 4.83 -6.39
CA GLU A 135 -4.33 5.14 -7.82
C GLU A 135 -5.37 6.21 -8.16
N GLU A 136 -6.58 6.12 -7.61
CA GLU A 136 -7.60 7.16 -7.78
C GLU A 136 -7.13 8.53 -7.26
N ARG A 137 -6.47 8.54 -6.09
CA ARG A 137 -5.87 9.77 -5.54
C ARG A 137 -4.79 10.31 -6.48
N ARG A 138 -3.93 9.45 -7.04
CA ARG A 138 -2.90 9.82 -8.03
C ARG A 138 -3.52 10.42 -9.29
N MET A 139 -4.64 9.87 -9.77
CA MET A 139 -5.38 10.45 -10.89
C MET A 139 -5.89 11.86 -10.59
N HIS A 140 -6.49 12.10 -9.42
CA HIS A 140 -6.94 13.45 -9.06
C HIS A 140 -5.80 14.46 -8.93
N LEU A 141 -4.64 14.00 -8.42
CA LEU A 141 -3.40 14.78 -8.43
C LEU A 141 -2.98 15.13 -9.87
N TYR A 142 -3.04 14.16 -10.77
CA TYR A 142 -2.68 14.34 -12.18
C TYR A 142 -3.64 15.28 -12.93
N GLU A 143 -4.96 15.10 -12.78
CA GLU A 143 -6.00 15.97 -13.34
C GLU A 143 -5.78 17.43 -12.95
N SER A 144 -5.43 17.68 -11.68
CA SER A 144 -5.15 19.04 -11.24
C SER A 144 -3.88 19.63 -11.85
N LYS A 145 -2.89 18.82 -12.25
CA LYS A 145 -1.69 19.32 -12.96
C LYS A 145 -2.04 19.76 -14.38
N ILE A 146 -2.86 18.98 -15.09
CA ILE A 146 -3.30 19.28 -16.46
C ILE A 146 -4.04 20.63 -16.53
N GLU A 147 -4.82 20.97 -15.50
CA GLU A 147 -5.48 22.28 -15.42
C GLU A 147 -4.47 23.45 -15.44
N TYR A 148 -3.24 23.23 -14.97
CA TYR A 148 -2.17 24.24 -14.91
C TYR A 148 -1.23 24.21 -16.12
N ASP A 149 -0.86 23.04 -16.61
CA ASP A 149 -0.08 22.88 -17.84
C ASP A 149 -0.70 21.80 -18.74
N PRO A 150 -1.54 22.21 -19.70
CA PRO A 150 -2.14 21.29 -20.66
C PRO A 150 -1.13 20.51 -21.51
N ASN A 151 0.14 20.94 -21.57
CA ASN A 151 1.18 20.21 -22.31
C ASN A 151 1.75 19.02 -21.52
N GLU A 152 1.51 18.95 -20.20
CA GLU A 152 1.84 17.76 -19.38
C GLU A 152 0.80 16.64 -19.53
N PHE A 153 -0.21 16.83 -20.40
CA PHE A 153 -1.25 15.85 -20.66
C PHE A 153 -0.72 14.61 -21.40
N ASN A 154 -0.88 13.46 -20.75
CA ASN A 154 -0.47 12.14 -21.19
C ASN A 154 -1.71 11.23 -21.17
N ASP A 155 -2.40 11.20 -22.32
CA ASP A 155 -3.57 10.35 -22.55
C ASP A 155 -3.31 8.86 -22.22
N ALA A 156 -2.10 8.38 -22.51
CA ALA A 156 -1.74 6.99 -22.26
C ALA A 156 -1.68 6.69 -20.77
N TRP A 157 -1.09 7.59 -19.96
CA TRP A 157 -1.06 7.43 -18.51
C TRP A 157 -2.47 7.40 -17.92
N LEU A 158 -3.34 8.33 -18.31
CA LEU A 158 -4.72 8.39 -17.80
C LEU A 158 -5.51 7.13 -18.18
N LYS A 159 -5.39 6.66 -19.44
CA LYS A 159 -6.01 5.42 -19.90
C LYS A 159 -5.52 4.22 -19.08
N ASN A 160 -4.23 4.16 -18.80
CA ASN A 160 -3.58 3.11 -18.03
C ASN A 160 -4.02 3.10 -16.55
N SER A 161 -4.08 4.26 -15.90
CA SER A 161 -4.59 4.39 -14.52
C SER A 161 -6.06 4.00 -14.40
N LEU A 162 -6.90 4.38 -15.37
CA LEU A 162 -8.30 3.94 -15.43
C LEU A 162 -8.42 2.42 -15.60
N ALA A 163 -7.58 1.82 -16.46
CA ALA A 163 -7.51 0.38 -16.64
C ALA A 163 -7.12 -0.33 -15.33
N PHE A 164 -6.10 0.19 -14.64
CA PHE A 164 -5.65 -0.31 -13.34
C PHE A 164 -6.78 -0.28 -12.30
N ILE A 165 -7.46 0.86 -12.15
CA ILE A 165 -8.57 1.00 -11.19
C ILE A 165 -9.67 -0.02 -11.47
N ARG A 166 -10.10 -0.16 -12.72
CA ARG A 166 -11.16 -1.12 -13.11
C ARG A 166 -10.78 -2.57 -12.82
N ARG A 167 -9.52 -2.95 -13.07
CA ARG A 167 -9.06 -4.30 -12.77
C ARG A 167 -8.90 -4.54 -11.28
N MET A 168 -8.49 -3.52 -10.51
CA MET A 168 -8.49 -3.59 -9.06
C MET A 168 -9.90 -3.65 -8.47
N GLU A 169 -10.90 -3.01 -9.07
CA GLU A 169 -12.31 -3.18 -8.71
C GLU A 169 -12.75 -4.64 -8.91
N ALA A 170 -12.32 -5.30 -9.99
CA ALA A 170 -12.55 -6.73 -10.17
C ALA A 170 -11.90 -7.59 -9.07
N VAL A 171 -10.67 -7.24 -8.62
CA VAL A 171 -10.01 -7.89 -7.47
C VAL A 171 -10.81 -7.69 -6.18
N ILE A 172 -11.28 -6.47 -5.92
CA ILE A 172 -12.09 -6.08 -4.75
C ILE A 172 -13.43 -6.83 -4.74
N ASP A 173 -14.13 -6.91 -5.87
CA ASP A 173 -15.39 -7.65 -6.02
C ASP A 173 -15.20 -9.14 -5.75
N ASN A 174 -14.07 -9.67 -6.22
CA ASN A 174 -13.69 -11.06 -6.03
C ASN A 174 -13.40 -11.39 -4.56
N LEU A 175 -12.73 -10.50 -3.83
CA LEU A 175 -12.51 -10.60 -2.38
C LEU A 175 -13.84 -10.47 -1.62
N TRP A 176 -14.70 -9.54 -2.03
CA TRP A 176 -16.02 -9.34 -1.45
C TRP A 176 -16.90 -10.60 -1.54
N LYS A 177 -16.94 -11.24 -2.73
CA LYS A 177 -17.62 -12.52 -2.92
C LYS A 177 -17.06 -13.61 -2.01
N ALA A 178 -15.73 -13.68 -1.86
CA ALA A 178 -15.09 -14.66 -0.99
C ALA A 178 -15.40 -14.42 0.50
N LEU A 179 -15.57 -13.18 0.93
CA LEU A 179 -16.02 -12.86 2.29
C LEU A 179 -17.47 -13.31 2.58
N GLY A 180 -18.27 -13.50 1.53
CA GLY A 180 -19.68 -13.92 1.60
C GLY A 180 -19.92 -15.43 1.62
N GLY A 181 -18.91 -16.29 1.48
CA GLY A 181 -19.14 -17.74 1.41
C GLY A 181 -17.88 -18.62 1.38
N ALA A 182 -18.06 -19.89 1.02
CA ALA A 182 -17.00 -20.93 1.00
C ALA A 182 -16.10 -20.85 -0.24
N ASP A 183 -15.69 -19.65 -0.65
CA ASP A 183 -14.75 -19.48 -1.75
C ASP A 183 -13.36 -19.99 -1.35
N ASN A 184 -12.87 -21.02 -2.03
CA ASN A 184 -11.57 -21.64 -1.81
C ASN A 184 -10.50 -21.19 -2.82
N SER A 185 -10.79 -20.19 -3.63
CA SER A 185 -9.87 -19.63 -4.60
C SER A 185 -8.76 -18.79 -3.99
N TYR A 186 -8.89 -18.34 -2.74
CA TYR A 186 -7.80 -17.64 -2.06
C TYR A 186 -6.91 -18.61 -1.28
N PHE A 187 -5.62 -18.51 -1.53
CA PHE A 187 -4.59 -19.23 -0.77
C PHE A 187 -3.83 -18.23 0.11
N PHE A 188 -3.67 -18.57 1.39
CA PHE A 188 -2.94 -17.76 2.35
C PHE A 188 -1.94 -18.63 3.11
N ARG A 189 -0.82 -18.02 3.47
CA ARG A 189 0.19 -18.62 4.33
C ARG A 189 0.71 -17.58 5.31
N MET A 190 0.72 -17.97 6.58
CA MET A 190 1.35 -17.20 7.65
C MET A 190 2.76 -17.74 7.88
N ILE A 191 3.74 -16.84 7.93
CA ILE A 191 5.16 -17.18 8.09
C ILE A 191 5.71 -16.39 9.27
N ALA A 192 6.30 -17.08 10.24
CA ALA A 192 6.98 -16.44 11.35
C ALA A 192 8.40 -16.06 10.94
N LEU A 193 8.75 -14.79 11.16
CA LEU A 193 10.05 -14.20 10.88
C LEU A 193 10.67 -13.66 12.16
N PRO A 194 12.01 -13.47 12.20
CA PRO A 194 12.66 -12.73 13.28
C PRO A 194 12.00 -11.36 13.50
N TYR A 195 11.90 -10.94 14.75
CA TYR A 195 11.23 -9.69 15.08
C TYR A 195 11.94 -8.48 14.46
N ILE A 196 11.16 -7.71 13.73
CA ILE A 196 11.50 -6.36 13.28
C ILE A 196 10.26 -5.51 13.57
N PRO A 197 10.40 -4.32 14.20
CA PRO A 197 9.27 -3.51 14.62
C PRO A 197 8.69 -2.69 13.45
N VAL A 198 8.21 -3.39 12.42
CA VAL A 198 7.51 -2.83 11.25
C VAL A 198 6.13 -3.48 11.10
N ALA A 199 5.21 -2.74 10.49
CA ALA A 199 3.92 -3.25 10.05
C ALA A 199 3.64 -2.77 8.62
N ALA A 200 3.02 -3.62 7.80
CA ALA A 200 2.70 -3.30 6.41
C ALA A 200 1.39 -3.97 6.00
N SER A 201 0.66 -3.37 5.06
CA SER A 201 -0.55 -3.96 4.49
C SER A 201 -0.72 -3.48 3.05
N ASP A 202 -0.41 -4.35 2.10
CA ASP A 202 -0.37 -3.97 0.69
C ASP A 202 -0.81 -5.09 -0.26
N CYS A 203 -1.13 -4.69 -1.48
CA CYS A 203 -1.52 -5.54 -2.59
C CYS A 203 -0.55 -5.31 -3.74
N ILE A 204 0.47 -6.17 -3.84
CA ILE A 204 1.52 -6.06 -4.85
C ILE A 204 1.02 -6.70 -6.14
N VAL A 205 0.81 -5.87 -7.16
CA VAL A 205 0.45 -6.30 -8.51
C VAL A 205 1.70 -6.83 -9.21
N ASP A 206 1.56 -7.93 -9.94
CA ASP A 206 2.63 -8.42 -10.81
C ASP A 206 2.79 -7.51 -12.05
N GLU A 207 4.03 -7.04 -12.26
CA GLU A 207 4.33 -6.07 -13.31
C GLU A 207 4.20 -6.69 -14.71
N GLU A 208 4.55 -7.96 -14.89
CA GLU A 208 4.41 -8.65 -16.19
C GLU A 208 2.94 -8.78 -16.56
N ASP A 209 2.11 -9.19 -15.60
CA ASP A 209 0.65 -9.22 -15.76
C ASP A 209 0.09 -7.83 -16.06
N TYR A 210 0.55 -6.81 -15.33
CA TYR A 210 0.11 -5.45 -15.60
C TYR A 210 0.43 -5.04 -17.03
N GLN A 211 1.67 -5.24 -17.50
CA GLN A 211 2.05 -4.91 -18.89
C GLN A 211 1.28 -5.73 -19.93
N GLN A 212 0.96 -6.99 -19.64
CA GLN A 212 0.18 -7.84 -20.54
C GLN A 212 -1.28 -7.36 -20.65
N TYR A 213 -1.89 -6.97 -19.53
CA TYR A 213 -3.32 -6.70 -19.46
C TYR A 213 -3.69 -5.20 -19.63
N ILE A 214 -2.72 -4.29 -19.57
CA ILE A 214 -2.96 -2.85 -19.77
C ILE A 214 -3.51 -2.54 -21.17
N MET A 215 -3.22 -3.40 -22.16
CA MET A 215 -3.62 -3.26 -23.55
C MET A 215 -4.95 -3.93 -23.90
N ASP A 216 -5.57 -4.65 -22.97
CA ASP A 216 -6.84 -5.34 -23.19
C ASP A 216 -8.03 -4.42 -22.83
N ASP A 217 -8.84 -4.10 -23.84
CA ASP A 217 -9.90 -3.09 -23.79
C ASP A 217 -11.14 -3.51 -22.97
N ASP A 218 -11.31 -4.80 -22.62
CA ASP A 218 -12.49 -5.26 -21.86
C ASP A 218 -12.34 -5.03 -20.35
N TYR A 219 -11.10 -4.85 -19.84
CA TYR A 219 -10.78 -4.63 -18.41
C TYR A 219 -11.38 -5.67 -17.43
N ARG A 220 -11.93 -6.78 -17.92
CA ARG A 220 -12.68 -7.76 -17.11
C ARG A 220 -11.80 -8.73 -16.33
N ILE A 221 -10.56 -8.90 -16.74
CA ILE A 221 -9.62 -9.83 -16.09
C ILE A 221 -9.02 -9.11 -14.87
N PRO A 222 -9.22 -9.59 -13.64
CA PRO A 222 -8.55 -8.98 -12.48
C PRO A 222 -7.03 -9.12 -12.62
N LEU A 223 -6.30 -8.18 -12.03
CA LEU A 223 -4.84 -8.30 -11.91
C LEU A 223 -4.52 -9.43 -10.94
N ASN A 224 -3.48 -10.23 -11.24
CA ASN A 224 -2.93 -11.10 -10.24
C ASN A 224 -2.09 -10.28 -9.25
N CYS A 225 -2.31 -10.56 -7.97
CA CYS A 225 -1.70 -9.80 -6.89
C CYS A 225 -1.23 -10.72 -5.76
N TYR A 226 -0.18 -10.29 -5.08
CA TYR A 226 0.19 -10.79 -3.77
C TYR A 226 -0.38 -9.87 -2.70
N PHE A 227 -1.19 -10.43 -1.80
CA PHE A 227 -1.63 -9.75 -0.58
C PHE A 227 -0.56 -9.94 0.48
N VAL A 228 0.03 -8.84 0.94
CA VAL A 228 1.14 -8.85 1.89
C VAL A 228 0.73 -8.10 3.14
N ASN A 229 0.79 -8.76 4.29
CA ASN A 229 0.68 -8.09 5.57
C ASN A 229 1.85 -8.49 6.47
N LEU A 230 2.54 -7.48 7.01
CA LEU A 230 3.55 -7.63 8.05
C LEU A 230 2.91 -7.23 9.37
N ILE A 231 2.83 -8.18 10.30
CA ILE A 231 2.08 -8.07 11.55
C ILE A 231 3.05 -8.35 12.71
N PRO A 232 3.46 -7.31 13.47
CA PRO A 232 4.27 -7.52 14.67
C PRO A 232 3.49 -8.31 15.74
N ASP A 233 4.14 -9.33 16.31
CA ASP A 233 3.65 -10.20 17.39
C ASP A 233 4.72 -10.32 18.47
N ASN A 234 4.83 -9.33 19.36
CA ASN A 234 5.73 -9.29 20.52
C ASN A 234 7.21 -9.64 20.22
N GLU A 235 7.53 -10.93 20.06
CA GLU A 235 8.85 -11.50 19.81
C GLU A 235 9.07 -11.96 18.36
N ARG A 236 8.08 -11.81 17.47
CA ARG A 236 8.15 -12.25 16.07
C ARG A 236 7.49 -11.25 15.14
N LEU A 237 7.93 -11.24 13.88
CA LEU A 237 7.20 -10.58 12.81
C LEU A 237 6.45 -11.65 12.02
N LEU A 238 5.15 -11.51 11.87
CA LEU A 238 4.36 -12.42 11.06
C LEU A 238 4.18 -11.85 9.67
N LEU A 239 4.57 -12.62 8.67
CA LEU A 239 4.31 -12.33 7.26
C LEU A 239 3.12 -13.18 6.81
N LEU A 240 1.98 -12.50 6.59
CA LEU A 240 0.84 -13.06 5.89
C LEU A 240 1.01 -12.78 4.39
N LEU A 241 1.23 -13.84 3.61
CA LEU A 241 1.21 -13.82 2.16
C LEU A 241 -0.04 -14.51 1.65
N GLY A 242 -0.67 -13.94 0.63
CA GLY A 242 -1.77 -14.61 -0.06
C GLY A 242 -1.89 -14.23 -1.52
N CYS A 243 -2.67 -15.02 -2.25
CA CYS A 243 -2.97 -14.79 -3.66
C CYS A 243 -4.36 -15.35 -4.02
N ASP A 244 -4.91 -14.87 -5.13
CA ASP A 244 -6.07 -15.47 -5.79
C ASP A 244 -5.59 -16.53 -6.79
N THR A 245 -6.16 -17.74 -6.71
CA THR A 245 -5.77 -18.89 -7.55
C THR A 245 -6.71 -19.10 -8.74
N ARG A 246 -7.76 -18.29 -8.91
CA ARG A 246 -8.67 -18.40 -10.07
C ARG A 246 -7.97 -18.17 -11.40
N TYR A 247 -7.01 -17.25 -11.41
CA TYR A 247 -6.33 -16.78 -12.62
C TYR A 247 -4.84 -17.16 -12.62
N ASP A 248 -4.42 -17.99 -11.67
CA ASP A 248 -3.08 -18.55 -11.55
C ASP A 248 -2.91 -19.71 -12.56
N ARG A 249 -2.75 -19.37 -13.84
CA ARG A 249 -2.81 -20.32 -14.97
C ARG A 249 -1.78 -21.46 -14.85
N ASN A 250 -0.64 -21.20 -14.23
CA ASN A 250 0.46 -22.16 -14.10
C ASN A 250 0.73 -22.59 -12.64
N GLY A 251 -0.03 -22.07 -11.67
CA GLY A 251 0.26 -22.32 -10.25
C GLY A 251 1.47 -21.55 -9.73
N GLU A 252 1.98 -20.56 -10.46
CA GLU A 252 3.20 -19.80 -10.15
C GLU A 252 3.02 -18.93 -8.91
N TYR A 253 1.89 -18.22 -8.82
CA TYR A 253 1.59 -17.35 -7.67
C TYR A 253 1.43 -18.19 -6.41
N LYS A 254 0.64 -19.26 -6.48
CA LYS A 254 0.50 -20.20 -5.38
C LYS A 254 1.84 -20.85 -5.01
N SER A 255 2.67 -21.19 -5.99
CA SER A 255 4.01 -21.75 -5.78
C SER A 255 4.90 -20.78 -5.01
N ILE A 256 4.91 -19.49 -5.37
CA ILE A 256 5.68 -18.46 -4.65
C ILE A 256 5.20 -18.36 -3.20
N VAL A 257 3.89 -18.26 -2.95
CA VAL A 257 3.35 -18.22 -1.58
C VAL A 257 3.70 -19.50 -0.80
N THR A 258 3.58 -20.67 -1.45
CA THR A 258 3.84 -21.99 -0.84
C THR A 258 5.32 -22.22 -0.53
N ASN A 259 6.21 -21.76 -1.40
CA ASN A 259 7.65 -22.01 -1.34
C ASN A 259 8.42 -20.85 -0.71
N PHE A 260 7.75 -19.76 -0.32
CA PHE A 260 8.38 -18.66 0.40
C PHE A 260 9.15 -19.22 1.62
N PRO A 261 10.42 -18.87 1.81
CA PRO A 261 11.23 -19.49 2.85
C PRO A 261 10.65 -19.16 4.24
N ALA A 262 10.34 -20.20 5.02
CA ALA A 262 9.73 -20.06 6.34
C ALA A 262 10.73 -20.23 7.50
N ASN A 263 12.02 -20.22 7.23
CA ASN A 263 13.02 -20.59 8.23
C ASN A 263 13.69 -19.37 8.86
N CYS A 264 13.56 -19.29 10.18
CA CYS A 264 14.38 -18.46 11.07
C CYS A 264 15.89 -18.79 11.01
N ASP A 265 16.28 -19.87 10.30
CA ASP A 265 17.66 -20.28 10.09
C ASP A 265 18.31 -19.66 8.84
N LEU A 266 17.57 -18.84 8.09
CA LEU A 266 18.21 -18.00 7.08
C LEU A 266 19.26 -17.13 7.78
N PRO A 267 20.48 -17.02 7.25
CA PRO A 267 21.45 -16.06 7.75
C PRO A 267 20.76 -14.70 7.88
N TYR A 268 20.90 -14.03 9.02
CA TYR A 268 20.19 -12.79 9.33
C TYR A 268 20.15 -11.82 8.14
N GLN A 269 21.28 -11.71 7.43
CA GLN A 269 21.41 -10.89 6.23
C GLN A 269 20.42 -11.24 5.10
N PHE A 270 20.21 -12.51 4.79
CA PHE A 270 19.25 -12.95 3.77
C PHE A 270 17.80 -12.69 4.19
N PHE A 271 17.51 -12.81 5.50
CA PHE A 271 16.22 -12.42 6.05
C PHE A 271 15.97 -10.91 5.85
N VAL A 272 16.95 -10.07 6.19
CA VAL A 272 16.78 -8.63 6.03
C VAL A 272 16.67 -8.25 4.54
N GLU A 273 17.44 -8.86 3.63
CA GLU A 273 17.31 -8.68 2.17
C GLU A 273 15.93 -9.06 1.64
N THR A 274 15.36 -10.17 2.13
CA THR A 274 14.02 -10.59 1.76
C THR A 274 12.97 -9.59 2.24
N LEU A 275 13.06 -9.15 3.50
CA LEU A 275 12.16 -8.14 4.04
C LEU A 275 12.32 -6.79 3.34
N TRP A 276 13.56 -6.42 2.99
CA TRP A 276 13.88 -5.24 2.19
C TRP A 276 13.18 -5.28 0.84
N GLY A 277 13.28 -6.40 0.10
CA GLY A 277 12.58 -6.57 -1.17
C GLY A 277 11.06 -6.45 -1.04
N ILE A 278 10.48 -6.92 0.06
CA ILE A 278 9.04 -6.75 0.33
C ILE A 278 8.70 -5.29 0.61
N LEU A 279 9.39 -4.64 1.56
CA LEU A 279 9.08 -3.27 1.97
C LEU A 279 9.29 -2.26 0.84
N LEU A 280 10.26 -2.49 -0.07
CA LEU A 280 10.44 -1.66 -1.26
C LEU A 280 9.20 -1.70 -2.19
N LYS A 281 8.52 -2.85 -2.27
CA LYS A 281 7.30 -3.00 -3.08
C LYS A 281 6.04 -2.53 -2.35
N CYS A 282 6.07 -2.46 -1.02
CA CYS A 282 4.98 -1.92 -0.22
C CYS A 282 5.02 -0.38 -0.19
N HIS A 283 3.87 0.24 -0.45
CA HIS A 283 3.61 1.66 -0.27
C HIS A 283 3.02 1.94 1.12
N ASN A 284 2.37 0.95 1.71
CA ASN A 284 1.64 1.06 2.96
C ASN A 284 2.36 0.34 4.09
N TRP A 285 3.31 1.01 4.71
CA TRP A 285 3.99 0.48 5.89
C TRP A 285 4.39 1.57 6.87
N CYS A 286 4.54 1.17 8.13
CA CYS A 286 5.02 1.99 9.22
C CYS A 286 5.97 1.17 10.10
N GLY A 287 6.70 1.85 10.99
CA GLY A 287 7.57 1.19 11.94
C GLY A 287 7.63 1.91 13.27
N SER A 288 8.30 1.29 14.23
CA SER A 288 8.60 1.95 15.49
C SER A 288 9.53 3.14 15.26
N PRO A 289 9.34 4.29 15.93
CA PRO A 289 10.30 5.41 15.87
C PRO A 289 11.74 5.02 16.20
N LYS A 290 11.95 3.96 16.98
CA LYS A 290 13.29 3.43 17.31
C LYS A 290 14.05 2.91 16.09
N LEU A 291 13.38 2.60 14.98
CA LEU A 291 14.05 2.17 13.75
C LEU A 291 14.97 3.25 13.18
N ALA A 292 14.59 4.53 13.28
CA ALA A 292 15.41 5.64 12.80
C ALA A 292 16.73 5.81 13.59
N GLU A 293 16.83 5.18 14.77
CA GLU A 293 18.04 5.19 15.61
C GLU A 293 19.03 4.08 15.21
N ASP A 294 18.61 3.08 14.43
CA ASP A 294 19.46 1.96 14.00
C ASP A 294 20.15 2.28 12.65
N PRO A 295 21.50 2.32 12.60
CA PRO A 295 22.23 2.63 11.37
C PRO A 295 21.89 1.75 10.17
N LYS A 296 21.49 0.48 10.38
CA LYS A 296 21.11 -0.42 9.27
C LYS A 296 19.79 0.00 8.61
N TRP A 297 18.86 0.54 9.39
CA TRP A 297 17.58 1.02 8.89
C TRP A 297 17.72 2.37 8.21
N LYS A 298 18.69 3.18 8.62
CA LYS A 298 19.02 4.42 7.94
C LYS A 298 19.47 4.20 6.49
N GLU A 299 20.37 3.25 6.25
CA GLU A 299 20.80 2.89 4.88
C GLU A 299 19.61 2.45 4.01
N PHE A 300 18.68 1.68 4.59
CA PHE A 300 17.45 1.29 3.92
C PHE A 300 16.55 2.47 3.59
N PHE A 301 16.37 3.42 4.50
CA PHE A 301 15.54 4.59 4.23
C PHE A 301 16.11 5.41 3.08
N ASP A 302 17.44 5.55 3.01
CA ASP A 302 18.11 6.20 1.88
C ASP A 302 17.89 5.44 0.55
N ASP A 303 17.94 4.10 0.55
CA ASP A 303 17.65 3.28 -0.63
C ASP A 303 16.17 3.35 -1.07
N TYR A 304 15.26 3.28 -0.11
CA TYR A 304 13.83 3.37 -0.33
C TYR A 304 13.46 4.73 -0.94
N GLU A 305 14.02 5.81 -0.39
CA GLU A 305 13.87 7.15 -0.93
C GLU A 305 14.39 7.24 -2.37
N ARG A 306 15.61 6.78 -2.65
CA ARG A 306 16.17 6.75 -4.02
C ARG A 306 15.26 6.03 -5.01
N MET A 307 14.72 4.87 -4.62
CA MET A 307 13.81 4.11 -5.48
C MET A 307 12.49 4.87 -5.72
N LYS A 308 11.87 5.44 -4.67
CA LYS A 308 10.62 6.20 -4.82
C LYS A 308 10.82 7.49 -5.62
N VAL A 309 11.96 8.17 -5.47
CA VAL A 309 12.34 9.31 -6.32
C VAL A 309 12.39 8.88 -7.78
N ASN A 310 13.09 7.79 -8.09
CA ASN A 310 13.18 7.29 -9.46
C ASN A 310 11.80 6.90 -10.03
N ASP A 311 10.93 6.30 -9.23
CA ASP A 311 9.57 5.99 -9.67
C ASP A 311 8.77 7.26 -9.96
N ILE A 312 8.79 8.28 -9.11
CA ILE A 312 8.11 9.55 -9.36
C ILE A 312 8.66 10.24 -10.60
N MET A 313 9.99 10.23 -10.78
CA MET A 313 10.66 10.87 -11.93
C MET A 313 10.37 10.17 -13.27
N LYS A 314 9.95 8.90 -13.30
CA LYS A 314 9.48 8.26 -14.55
C LYS A 314 8.19 8.90 -15.09
N TYR A 315 7.48 9.66 -14.25
CA TYR A 315 6.16 10.23 -14.55
C TYR A 315 6.15 11.76 -14.54
N LEU A 316 7.31 12.41 -14.38
CA LEU A 316 7.54 13.84 -14.57
C LEU A 316 8.26 14.05 -15.91
#